data_AF-A0A925LMA9-F1
#
_entry.id   AF-A0A925LMA9-F1
#
_cell.length_a   1.000
_cell.length_b   1.000
_cell.length_c   1.000
_cell.angle_alpha   90.00
_cell.angle_beta   90.00
_cell.angle_gamma   90.00
#
_symmetry.space_group_name_H-M   'P 1'
#
loop_
_entity.id
_entity.type
_entity.pdbx_description
1 polymer ?
#
loop_
_entity_poly.entity_id
_entity_poly.type
_entity_poly.pdbx_seq_one_letter_code
_entity_poly.pdbx_strand_id
1 'polypeptide(L)'
;GDTLLLATREDSRLKVRLYGIDAPETKKPDNPGQPFGSIARRTLMYKIMGRQVSAEIVDIDQYQRAVAVIRYAGRDINREMVFEGMAWAYRQYLQGAYASEYIGGENRARSRRAGLWRDANPQPPWDFRNSIGTGGHGRRR
;
A
#
# COMPACT_ATOMS: atom_id res chain seq x y z
N GLY A 1 3.76 4.60 1.93
CA GLY A 1 2.73 4.24 0.94
C GLY A 1 1.48 3.80 1.66
N ASP A 2 1.47 2.54 2.10
CA ASP A 2 0.33 1.75 2.57
C ASP A 2 0.36 1.41 4.07
N THR A 3 1.21 2.10 4.85
CA THR A 3 1.32 1.90 6.30
C THR A 3 0.99 3.20 7.01
N LEU A 4 0.20 3.13 8.08
CA LEU A 4 -0.23 4.27 8.90
C LEU A 4 -0.15 3.94 10.39
N LEU A 5 -0.31 4.98 11.21
CA LEU A 5 -0.47 4.86 12.66
C LEU A 5 -1.90 5.29 13.01
N LEU A 6 -2.65 4.43 13.70
CA LEU A 6 -3.94 4.77 14.29
C LEU A 6 -3.74 5.10 15.76
N ALA A 7 -4.22 6.27 16.18
CA ALA A 7 -4.42 6.55 17.59
C ALA A 7 -5.70 5.85 18.04
N THR A 8 -5.60 5.06 19.10
CA THR A 8 -6.75 4.40 19.72
C THR A 8 -7.34 5.29 20.81
N ARG A 9 -8.50 4.89 21.36
CA ARG A 9 -9.14 5.60 22.49
C ARG A 9 -8.31 5.55 23.77
N GLU A 10 -7.40 4.59 23.88
CA GLU A 10 -6.52 4.40 25.04
C GLU A 10 -5.18 5.13 24.88
N ASP A 11 -5.10 6.08 23.94
CA ASP A 11 -3.89 6.83 23.56
C ASP A 11 -2.71 5.92 23.09
N SER A 12 -3.02 4.66 22.77
CA SER A 12 -2.05 3.74 22.16
C SER A 12 -1.98 3.96 20.65
N ARG A 13 -0.79 3.75 20.07
CA ARG A 13 -0.58 3.84 18.62
C ARG A 13 -0.49 2.46 18.01
N LEU A 14 -1.48 2.09 17.22
CA LEU A 14 -1.48 0.86 16.45
C LEU A 14 -0.84 1.11 15.07
N LYS A 15 0.21 0.37 14.75
CA LYS A 15 0.81 0.40 13.41
C LYS A 15 0.03 -0.53 12.49
N VAL A 16 -0.53 0.03 11.43
CA VAL A 16 -1.41 -0.68 10.50
C VAL A 16 -0.85 -0.66 9.09
N ARG A 17 -0.75 -1.83 8.46
CA ARG A 17 -0.56 -2.01 7.02
C ARG A 17 -1.91 -2.24 6.37
N LEU A 18 -2.17 -1.57 5.25
CA LEU A 18 -3.39 -1.76 4.49
C LEU A 18 -3.43 -3.17 3.90
N TYR A 19 -4.47 -3.94 4.24
CA TYR A 19 -4.74 -5.25 3.68
C TYR A 19 -4.92 -5.21 2.15
N GLY A 20 -4.41 -6.25 1.49
CA GLY A 20 -4.71 -6.53 0.09
C GLY A 20 -4.05 -5.61 -0.93
N ILE A 21 -3.18 -4.69 -0.50
CA ILE A 21 -2.51 -3.74 -1.38
C ILE A 21 -1.02 -3.65 -1.09
N ASP A 22 -0.26 -3.15 -2.06
CA ASP A 22 1.16 -2.81 -1.91
C ASP A 22 1.43 -1.51 -2.67
N ALA A 23 1.79 -0.45 -1.93
CA ALA A 23 2.03 0.87 -2.51
C ALA A 23 3.52 1.07 -2.84
N PRO A 24 3.86 1.89 -3.85
CA PRO A 24 5.25 2.18 -4.16
C PRO A 24 6.04 2.67 -2.93
N GLU A 25 7.28 2.19 -2.78
CA GLU A 25 8.13 2.50 -1.66
C GLU A 25 8.41 4.01 -1.57
N THR A 26 8.34 4.56 -0.37
CA THR A 26 8.71 5.96 -0.12
C THR A 26 10.21 6.05 0.12
N LYS A 27 10.85 7.12 -0.39
CA LYS A 27 12.25 7.41 -0.12
C LYS A 27 12.53 7.49 1.39
N LYS A 28 13.60 6.83 1.82
CA LYS A 28 14.17 6.82 3.18
C LYS A 28 15.71 6.91 3.06
N PRO A 29 16.46 7.15 4.14
CA PRO A 29 17.93 7.18 4.08
C PRO A 29 18.56 5.92 3.46
N ASP A 30 17.95 4.77 3.70
CA ASP A 30 18.37 3.42 3.28
C ASP A 30 17.57 2.86 2.09
N ASN A 31 16.62 3.61 1.56
CA ASN A 31 15.75 3.18 0.46
C ASN A 31 15.57 4.33 -0.54
N PRO A 32 15.98 4.16 -1.82
CA PRO A 32 15.90 5.25 -2.80
C PRO A 32 14.44 5.68 -3.10
N GLY A 33 13.47 4.83 -2.77
CA GLY A 33 12.06 5.02 -3.07
C GLY A 33 11.72 4.69 -4.52
N GLN A 34 10.43 4.50 -4.79
CA GLN A 34 9.89 4.28 -6.12
C GLN A 34 9.18 5.53 -6.65
N PRO A 35 9.07 5.68 -7.98
CA PRO A 35 8.10 6.57 -8.59
C PRO A 35 6.73 6.42 -7.92
N PHE A 36 6.01 7.53 -7.77
CA PHE A 36 4.71 7.61 -7.08
C PHE A 36 4.70 7.30 -5.57
N GLY A 37 5.79 6.86 -4.93
CA GLY A 37 5.77 6.52 -3.50
C GLY A 37 5.35 7.68 -2.58
N SER A 38 5.86 8.89 -2.86
CA SER A 38 5.48 10.10 -2.12
C SER A 38 4.04 10.55 -2.41
N ILE A 39 3.56 10.36 -3.64
CA ILE A 39 2.21 10.70 -4.08
C ILE A 39 1.21 9.74 -3.41
N ALA A 40 1.45 8.43 -3.48
CA ALA A 40 0.62 7.42 -2.82
C ALA A 40 0.48 7.69 -1.31
N ARG A 41 1.60 7.97 -0.63
CA ARG A 41 1.56 8.35 0.80
C ARG A 41 0.67 9.57 1.03
N ARG A 42 0.79 10.61 0.19
CA ARG A 42 0.04 11.84 0.33
C ARG A 42 -1.45 11.64 0.06
N THR A 43 -1.80 10.85 -0.95
CA THR A 43 -3.19 10.48 -1.26
C THR A 43 -3.85 9.78 -0.08
N LEU A 44 -3.16 8.81 0.54
CA LEU A 44 -3.67 8.15 1.75
C LEU A 44 -3.87 9.18 2.88
N MET A 45 -2.90 10.06 3.11
CA MET A 45 -3.02 11.12 4.11
C MET A 45 -4.23 12.02 3.85
N TYR A 46 -4.44 12.50 2.61
CA TYR A 46 -5.59 13.33 2.29
C TYR A 46 -6.93 12.64 2.52
N LYS A 47 -6.99 11.32 2.31
CA LYS A 47 -8.22 10.56 2.52
C LYS A 47 -8.60 10.44 3.99
N ILE A 48 -7.64 10.26 4.90
CA ILE A 48 -7.94 9.82 6.28
C ILE A 48 -7.16 10.50 7.41
N MET A 49 -6.21 11.41 7.13
CA MET A 49 -5.47 12.10 8.19
C MET A 49 -6.43 12.94 9.06
N GLY A 50 -6.31 12.78 10.39
CA GLY A 50 -7.15 13.48 11.36
C GLY A 50 -8.62 13.04 11.36
N ARG A 51 -8.96 11.95 10.66
CA ARG A 51 -10.33 11.44 10.58
C ARG A 51 -10.51 10.24 11.49
N GLN A 52 -11.70 10.09 12.05
CA GLN A 52 -12.10 8.86 12.72
C GLN A 52 -12.41 7.78 11.67
N VAL A 53 -11.67 6.68 11.72
CA VAL A 53 -11.81 5.55 10.80
C VAL A 53 -12.13 4.28 11.58
N SER A 54 -12.67 3.28 10.87
CA SER A 54 -12.74 1.92 11.36
C SER A 54 -11.63 1.09 10.72
N ALA A 55 -11.06 0.17 11.49
CA ALA A 55 -10.04 -0.76 11.05
C ALA A 55 -10.52 -2.18 11.30
N GLU A 56 -10.80 -2.92 10.23
CA GLU A 56 -11.09 -4.35 10.30
C GLU A 56 -9.76 -5.10 10.22
N ILE A 57 -9.26 -5.56 11.36
CA ILE A 57 -7.99 -6.30 11.44
C ILE A 57 -8.22 -7.71 10.91
N VAL A 58 -7.43 -8.10 9.92
CA VAL A 58 -7.49 -9.44 9.30
C VAL A 58 -6.34 -10.34 9.73
N ASP A 59 -5.20 -9.75 10.11
CA ASP A 59 -3.99 -10.49 10.48
C ASP A 59 -3.01 -9.58 11.24
N ILE A 60 -1.97 -10.16 11.85
CA ILE A 60 -0.78 -9.46 12.35
C ILE A 60 0.42 -9.98 11.57
N ASP A 61 1.13 -9.11 10.85
CA ASP A 61 2.29 -9.55 10.07
C ASP A 61 3.55 -9.79 10.93
N GLN A 62 4.56 -10.42 10.34
CA GLN A 62 5.83 -10.73 10.99
C GLN A 62 6.57 -9.50 11.57
N TYR A 63 6.24 -8.29 11.11
CA TYR A 63 6.80 -7.04 11.61
C TYR A 63 5.95 -6.40 12.72
N GLN A 64 5.04 -7.17 13.31
CA GLN A 64 4.13 -6.76 14.38
C GLN A 64 3.24 -5.58 13.95
N ARG A 65 2.83 -5.53 12.68
CA ARG A 65 1.83 -4.59 12.20
C ARG A 65 0.49 -5.29 12.09
N ALA A 66 -0.57 -4.62 12.52
CA ALA A 66 -1.91 -5.06 12.16
C ALA A 66 -2.10 -4.90 10.65
N VAL A 67 -2.60 -5.94 9.99
CA VAL A 67 -3.02 -5.90 8.59
C VAL A 67 -4.52 -5.67 8.62
N ALA A 68 -5.01 -4.60 7.99
CA ALA A 68 -6.41 -4.21 8.13
C ALA A 68 -7.02 -3.57 6.88
N VAL A 69 -8.33 -3.73 6.73
CA VAL A 69 -9.15 -2.91 5.83
C VAL A 69 -9.56 -1.65 6.57
N ILE A 70 -9.17 -0.48 6.05
CA ILE A 70 -9.52 0.81 6.63
C ILE A 70 -10.75 1.36 5.94
N ARG A 71 -11.80 1.67 6.73
CA ARG A 71 -13.00 2.33 6.23
C ARG A 71 -13.22 3.69 6.86
N TYR A 72 -13.58 4.65 6.02
CA TYR A 72 -13.98 6.00 6.42
C TYR A 72 -15.30 6.35 5.73
N ALA A 73 -16.32 6.73 6.51
CA ALA A 73 -17.65 7.08 6.00
C ALA A 73 -18.23 6.04 5.02
N GLY A 74 -18.09 4.74 5.35
CA GLY A 74 -18.55 3.62 4.52
C GLY A 74 -17.66 3.29 3.32
N ARG A 75 -16.61 4.08 3.05
CA ARG A 75 -15.70 3.86 1.92
C ARG A 75 -14.53 2.97 2.31
N ASP A 76 -14.20 1.98 1.48
CA ASP A 76 -12.97 1.18 1.58
C ASP A 76 -11.78 1.98 1.02
N ILE A 77 -10.92 2.45 1.92
CA ILE A 77 -9.77 3.28 1.58
C ILE A 77 -8.68 2.48 0.87
N ASN A 78 -8.51 1.21 1.23
CA ASN A 78 -7.53 0.33 0.59
C ASN A 78 -7.89 0.15 -0.89
N ARG A 79 -9.17 -0.15 -1.18
CA ARG A 79 -9.69 -0.28 -2.54
C ARG A 79 -9.57 1.02 -3.33
N GLU A 80 -9.86 2.17 -2.72
CA GLU A 80 -9.69 3.49 -3.35
C GLU A 80 -8.23 3.73 -3.77
N MET A 81 -7.27 3.35 -2.93
CA MET A 81 -5.85 3.49 -3.26
C MET A 81 -5.46 2.69 -4.51
N VAL A 82 -5.99 1.48 -4.68
CA VAL A 82 -5.77 0.68 -5.90
C VAL A 82 -6.46 1.30 -7.10
N PHE A 83 -7.73 1.68 -6.95
CA PHE A 83 -8.54 2.25 -8.01
C PHE A 83 -7.99 3.58 -8.57
N GLU A 84 -7.35 4.39 -7.72
CA GLU A 84 -6.69 5.64 -8.11
C GLU A 84 -5.27 5.43 -8.67
N GLY A 85 -4.79 4.18 -8.72
CA GLY A 85 -3.44 3.84 -9.19
C GLY A 85 -2.35 4.25 -8.22
N MET A 86 -2.64 4.30 -6.92
CA MET A 86 -1.66 4.59 -5.86
C MET A 86 -1.06 3.33 -5.23
N ALA A 87 -1.61 2.15 -5.54
CA ALA A 87 -1.11 0.87 -5.06
C ALA A 87 -1.45 -0.25 -6.06
N TRP A 88 -0.68 -1.34 -5.96
CA TRP A 88 -0.98 -2.60 -6.63
C TRP A 88 -1.98 -3.40 -5.80
N ALA A 89 -2.86 -4.16 -6.46
CA ALA A 89 -3.63 -5.20 -5.78
C ALA A 89 -2.68 -6.35 -5.43
N TYR A 90 -2.55 -6.66 -4.13
CA TYR A 90 -1.58 -7.66 -3.67
C TYR A 90 -2.20 -9.06 -3.69
N ARG A 91 -2.25 -9.62 -4.91
CA ARG A 91 -3.05 -10.81 -5.25
C ARG A 91 -2.87 -12.00 -4.32
N GLN A 92 -1.64 -12.27 -3.88
CA GLN A 92 -1.34 -13.41 -3.00
C GLN A 92 -1.99 -13.33 -1.60
N TYR A 93 -2.39 -12.12 -1.17
CA TYR A 93 -3.04 -11.92 0.13
C TYR A 93 -4.54 -11.63 0.01
N LEU A 94 -5.06 -11.43 -1.20
CA LEU A 94 -6.47 -11.14 -1.43
C LEU A 94 -7.29 -12.43 -1.45
N GLN A 95 -8.37 -12.47 -0.67
CA GLN A 95 -9.28 -13.61 -0.58
C GLN A 95 -10.74 -13.17 -0.78
N GLY A 96 -11.59 -14.09 -1.23
CA GLY A 96 -13.04 -13.87 -1.35
C GLY A 96 -13.41 -12.64 -2.19
N ALA A 97 -14.40 -11.87 -1.72
CA ALA A 97 -14.91 -10.69 -2.43
C ALA A 97 -13.83 -9.63 -2.69
N TYR A 98 -12.89 -9.44 -1.74
CA TYR A 98 -11.81 -8.45 -1.85
C TYR A 98 -10.94 -8.69 -3.09
N ALA A 99 -10.69 -9.95 -3.47
CA ALA A 99 -9.89 -10.26 -4.66
C ALA A 99 -10.52 -9.68 -5.93
N SER A 100 -11.81 -9.94 -6.15
CA SER A 100 -12.52 -9.44 -7.33
C SER A 100 -12.57 -7.91 -7.38
N GLU A 101 -12.84 -7.27 -6.25
CA GLU A 101 -12.97 -5.81 -6.17
C GLU A 101 -11.64 -5.09 -6.39
N TYR A 102 -10.56 -5.57 -5.78
CA TYR A 102 -9.27 -4.88 -5.81
C TYR A 102 -8.59 -5.12 -7.15
N ILE A 103 -8.67 -6.35 -7.70
CA ILE A 103 -8.17 -6.65 -9.04
C ILE A 103 -8.96 -5.86 -10.10
N GLY A 104 -10.29 -5.78 -9.97
CA GLY A 104 -11.12 -4.95 -10.84
C GLY A 104 -10.74 -3.47 -10.77
N GLY A 105 -10.48 -2.95 -9.56
CA GLY A 105 -9.97 -1.60 -9.34
C GLY A 105 -8.62 -1.36 -10.02
N GLU A 106 -7.70 -2.30 -9.91
CA GLU A 106 -6.38 -2.23 -10.55
C GLU A 106 -6.50 -2.20 -12.07
N ASN A 107 -7.31 -3.09 -12.64
CA ASN A 107 -7.55 -3.17 -14.08
C ASN A 107 -8.13 -1.85 -14.62
N ARG A 108 -9.07 -1.24 -13.88
CA ARG A 108 -9.63 0.06 -14.24
C ARG A 108 -8.58 1.17 -14.16
N ALA A 109 -7.77 1.20 -13.11
CA ALA A 109 -6.69 2.16 -12.96
C ALA A 109 -5.67 2.06 -14.12
N ARG A 110 -5.31 0.83 -14.53
CA ARG A 110 -4.47 0.55 -15.71
C ARG A 110 -5.08 1.06 -17.01
N SER A 111 -6.35 0.73 -17.28
CA SER A 111 -7.04 1.15 -18.51
C SER A 111 -7.11 2.67 -18.69
N ARG A 112 -7.15 3.40 -17.57
CA ARG A 112 -7.23 4.87 -17.54
C ARG A 112 -5.87 5.54 -17.41
N ARG A 113 -4.78 4.76 -17.34
CA ARG A 113 -3.43 5.25 -17.03
C ARG A 113 -3.44 6.17 -15.79
N ALA A 114 -4.15 5.75 -14.74
CA ALA A 114 -4.25 6.52 -13.50
C ALA A 114 -3.03 6.29 -12.60
N GLY A 115 -2.58 7.32 -11.89
CA GLY A 115 -1.49 7.18 -10.91
C GLY A 115 -0.23 6.54 -11.49
N LEU A 116 0.29 5.51 -10.82
CA LEU A 116 1.50 4.79 -11.22
C LEU A 116 1.38 4.15 -12.61
N TRP A 117 0.16 3.91 -13.10
CA TRP A 117 -0.08 3.37 -14.46
C TRP A 117 0.11 4.39 -15.58
N ARG A 118 0.50 5.64 -15.26
CA ARG A 118 0.96 6.61 -16.25
C ARG A 118 2.30 6.21 -16.85
N ASP A 119 3.14 5.56 -16.05
CA ASP A 119 4.44 5.06 -16.47
C ASP A 119 4.26 3.89 -17.46
N ALA A 120 5.15 3.79 -18.45
CA ALA A 120 5.09 2.74 -19.45
C ALA A 120 5.44 1.36 -18.88
N ASN A 121 6.31 1.31 -17.86
CA ASN A 121 6.72 0.08 -17.19
C ASN A 121 6.81 0.28 -15.66
N PRO A 122 5.68 0.42 -14.96
CA PRO A 122 5.69 0.58 -13.53
C PRO A 122 6.16 -0.72 -12.86
N GLN A 123 7.16 -0.60 -11.99
CA GLN A 123 7.68 -1.74 -11.23
C GLN A 123 6.84 -1.96 -9.96
N PRO A 124 6.38 -3.19 -9.68
CA PRO A 124 5.68 -3.46 -8.43
C PRO A 124 6.63 -3.39 -7.22
N PRO A 125 6.12 -3.06 -6.01
CA PRO A 125 6.99 -2.84 -4.86
C PRO A 125 7.75 -4.09 -4.39
N TRP A 126 7.17 -5.28 -4.54
CA TRP A 126 7.86 -6.53 -4.19
C TRP A 126 9.08 -6.80 -5.08
N ASP A 127 9.00 -6.53 -6.38
CA ASP A 127 10.15 -6.68 -7.29
C ASP A 127 11.20 -5.59 -7.00
N PHE A 128 10.77 -4.37 -6.71
CA PHE A 128 11.68 -3.29 -6.33
C PHE A 128 12.47 -3.63 -5.04
N ARG A 129 11.80 -4.16 -4.01
CA ARG A 129 12.46 -4.60 -2.76
C ARG A 129 13.51 -5.69 -3.02
N ASN A 130 13.27 -6.60 -3.96
CA ASN A 130 14.26 -7.60 -4.35
C ASN A 130 15.46 -6.96 -5.08
N SER A 131 15.22 -5.93 -5.91
CA SER A 131 16.29 -5.26 -6.68
C SER A 131 17.28 -4.47 -5.83
N ILE A 132 16.83 -3.90 -4.70
CA ILE A 132 17.70 -3.17 -3.76
C ILE A 132 18.49 -4.10 -2.84
N GLY A 133 17.98 -5.31 -2.54
CA GLY A 133 18.62 -6.27 -1.65
C GLY A 133 19.83 -6.99 -2.23
N THR A 134 19.99 -7.02 -3.56
CA THR A 134 21.08 -7.72 -4.26
C THR A 134 22.37 -6.90 -4.42
N GLY A 135 22.41 -5.64 -3.96
CA GLY A 135 23.58 -4.77 -4.11
C GLY A 135 24.74 -5.01 -3.13
N GLY A 136 24.62 -5.95 -2.19
CA GLY A 136 25.57 -6.12 -1.08
C GLY A 136 26.57 -7.28 -1.17
N HIS A 137 26.55 -8.11 -2.22
CA HIS A 137 27.54 -9.18 -2.40
C HIS A 137 28.33 -8.97 -3.69
N GLY A 138 29.31 -8.07 -3.60
CA GLY A 138 30.44 -8.05 -4.52
C GLY A 138 31.08 -9.44 -4.54
N ARG A 139 31.04 -10.07 -5.71
CA ARG A 139 31.83 -11.25 -6.05
C ARG A 139 33.29 -11.00 -5.65
N ARG A 140 33.76 -11.68 -4.60
CA ARG A 140 35.19 -11.95 -4.44
C ARG A 140 35.57 -12.96 -5.52
N ARG A 141 36.21 -12.47 -6.58
CA ARG A 141 37.17 -13.27 -7.34
C ARG A 141 38.52 -13.15 -6.67
#